data_AF-A0A0M4PYI1-F1
#
_entry.id   AF-A0A0M4PYI1-F1
#
_cell.length_a   1.000
_cell.length_b   1.000
_cell.length_c   1.000
_cell.angle_alpha   90.00
_cell.angle_beta   90.00
_cell.angle_gamma   90.00
#
_symmetry.space_group_name_H-M   'P 1'
#
loop_
_entity.id
_entity.type
_entity.pdbx_description
1 polymer ?
#
loop_
_entity_poly.entity_id
_entity_poly.type
_entity_poly.pdbx_seq_one_letter_code
_entity_poly.pdbx_strand_id
1 'polypeptide(L)'
;MLTIGLCLVALAGAAMTLLSELLITTAPIQRTGSMSALQDVSSGLGAASGIALLGTIGAIAYRTTLTLPEDLSDTETQAASDSPGAAASIADQLDTADRAGFLTSIGDSMSLGLQSALLIAAALTVALIALLLLGLRGHTEPPATEATES
;
A
#
# COMPACT_ATOMS: atom_id res chain seq x y z
N MET A 1 -13.82 -4.99 7.85
CA MET A 1 -13.15 -4.74 6.56
C MET A 1 -11.78 -4.09 6.76
N LEU A 2 -11.67 -2.95 7.46
CA LEU A 2 -10.37 -2.33 7.81
C LEU A 2 -9.40 -3.28 8.54
N THR A 3 -9.91 -4.04 9.51
CA THR A 3 -9.12 -5.02 10.28
C THR A 3 -8.55 -6.14 9.43
N ILE A 4 -9.29 -6.59 8.42
CA ILE A 4 -8.84 -7.63 7.48
C ILE A 4 -7.72 -7.07 6.59
N GLY A 5 -7.88 -5.84 6.09
CA GLY A 5 -6.83 -5.15 5.32
C GLY A 5 -5.55 -4.95 6.13
N LEU A 6 -5.66 -4.53 7.40
CA LEU A 6 -4.52 -4.35 8.28
C LEU A 6 -3.83 -5.68 8.61
N CYS A 7 -4.60 -6.75 8.88
CA CYS A 7 -4.06 -8.09 9.08
C CYS A 7 -3.31 -8.61 7.85
N LEU A 8 -3.83 -8.37 6.64
CA LEU A 8 -3.17 -8.75 5.39
C LEU A 8 -1.83 -8.04 5.20
N VAL A 9 -1.77 -6.73 5.46
CA VAL A 9 -0.53 -5.95 5.38
C VAL A 9 0.49 -6.43 6.40
N ALA A 10 0.08 -6.67 7.65
CA ALA A 10 0.96 -7.17 8.71
C ALA A 10 1.52 -8.57 8.37
N LEU A 11 0.68 -9.46 7.83
CA LEU A 11 1.08 -10.80 7.44
C LEU A 11 2.05 -10.78 6.24
N ALA A 12 1.83 -9.91 5.27
CA ALA A 12 2.73 -9.72 4.14
C ALA A 12 4.11 -9.20 4.58
N GLY A 13 4.15 -8.27 5.54
CA GLY A 13 5.39 -7.78 6.15
C GLY A 13 6.19 -8.90 6.84
N ALA A 14 5.52 -9.73 7.64
CA ALA A 14 6.15 -10.87 8.29
C ALA A 14 6.69 -11.91 7.28
N ALA A 15 5.96 -12.18 6.20
CA ALA A 15 6.39 -13.07 5.13
C ALA A 15 7.64 -12.53 4.40
N MET A 16 7.73 -11.21 4.21
CA MET A 16 8.88 -10.57 3.57
C MET A 16 10.14 -10.67 4.42
N THR A 17 10.03 -10.55 5.75
CA THR A 17 11.14 -10.80 6.69
C THR A 17 11.64 -12.24 6.59
N LEU A 18 10.74 -13.22 6.59
CA LEU A 18 11.09 -14.64 6.43
C LEU A 18 11.74 -14.93 5.08
N LEU A 19 11.26 -14.29 4.00
CA LEU A 19 11.85 -14.42 2.67
C LEU A 19 13.27 -13.86 2.61
N SER A 20 13.53 -12.72 3.27
CA SER A 20 14.87 -12.14 3.37
C SER A 20 15.84 -13.05 4.12
N GLU A 21 15.40 -13.69 5.21
CA GLU A 21 16.23 -14.70 5.88
C GLU A 21 16.44 -15.93 5.01
N LEU A 22 15.45 -16.38 4.23
CA LEU A 22 15.67 -17.50 3.30
C LEU A 22 16.69 -17.14 2.20
N LEU A 23 16.59 -15.94 1.61
CA LEU A 23 17.50 -15.45 0.58
C LEU A 23 18.96 -15.37 1.05
N ILE A 24 19.21 -14.98 2.30
CA ILE A 24 20.58 -14.90 2.86
C ILE A 24 21.19 -16.29 3.03
N THR A 25 20.38 -17.34 3.27
CA THR A 25 20.87 -18.71 3.50
C THR A 25 21.25 -19.47 2.23
N THR A 26 20.78 -19.03 1.05
CA THR A 26 20.98 -19.75 -0.22
C THR A 26 21.95 -19.07 -1.20
N ALA A 27 22.57 -17.94 -0.85
CA ALA A 27 23.42 -17.18 -1.78
C ALA A 27 24.93 -17.54 -1.71
N PRO A 28 25.59 -17.92 -2.82
CA PRO A 28 27.04 -18.14 -2.88
C PRO A 28 27.83 -16.82 -2.85
N ILE A 29 28.95 -16.82 -2.12
CA ILE A 29 29.69 -15.65 -1.58
C ILE A 29 30.31 -14.71 -2.64
N GLN A 30 30.46 -15.13 -3.90
CA GLN A 30 31.31 -14.41 -4.87
C GLN A 30 30.67 -13.17 -5.56
N ARG A 31 29.38 -12.85 -5.36
CA ARG A 31 28.72 -11.62 -5.93
C ARG A 31 27.87 -10.81 -4.94
N THR A 32 28.06 -11.01 -3.63
CA THR A 32 27.20 -10.47 -2.57
C THR A 32 27.18 -8.93 -2.52
N GLY A 33 28.28 -8.24 -2.83
CA GLY A 33 28.38 -6.77 -2.70
C GLY A 33 27.54 -5.98 -3.72
N SER A 34 27.54 -6.38 -4.99
CA SER A 34 26.75 -5.72 -6.03
C SER A 34 25.27 -6.13 -5.99
N MET A 35 24.96 -7.36 -5.58
CA MET A 35 23.58 -7.79 -5.32
C MET A 35 22.98 -7.08 -4.11
N SER A 36 23.74 -6.89 -3.02
CA SER A 36 23.25 -6.18 -1.83
C SER A 36 22.93 -4.71 -2.11
N ALA A 37 23.80 -4.01 -2.85
CA ALA A 37 23.55 -2.61 -3.23
C ALA A 37 22.32 -2.48 -4.14
N LEU A 38 22.13 -3.43 -5.06
CA LEU A 38 20.94 -3.48 -5.91
C LEU A 38 19.67 -3.79 -5.12
N GLN A 39 19.73 -4.66 -4.11
CA GLN A 39 18.61 -4.95 -3.20
C GLN A 39 18.23 -3.73 -2.37
N ASP A 40 19.19 -3.00 -1.82
CA ASP A 40 18.90 -1.79 -1.03
C ASP A 40 18.22 -0.72 -1.88
N VAL A 41 18.71 -0.47 -3.10
CA VAL A 41 18.09 0.48 -4.03
C VAL A 41 16.70 0.02 -4.46
N SER A 42 16.55 -1.26 -4.77
CA SER A 42 15.26 -1.83 -5.20
C SER A 42 14.23 -1.81 -4.07
N SER A 43 14.65 -2.12 -2.84
CA SER A 43 13.81 -2.07 -1.65
C SER A 43 13.39 -0.65 -1.33
N GLY A 44 14.33 0.30 -1.34
CA GLY A 44 14.05 1.72 -1.13
C GLY A 44 13.11 2.30 -2.19
N LEU A 45 13.34 1.98 -3.47
CA LEU A 45 12.44 2.37 -4.56
C LEU A 45 11.06 1.72 -4.44
N GLY A 46 10.98 0.44 -4.10
CA GLY A 46 9.72 -0.26 -3.89
C GLY A 46 8.91 0.35 -2.74
N ALA A 47 9.57 0.64 -1.62
CA ALA A 47 8.93 1.28 -0.48
C ALA A 47 8.45 2.69 -0.81
N ALA A 48 9.30 3.53 -1.41
CA ALA A 48 8.95 4.90 -1.77
C ALA A 48 7.81 4.97 -2.81
N SER A 49 7.90 4.15 -3.86
CA SER A 49 6.84 4.07 -4.88
C SER A 49 5.53 3.53 -4.31
N GLY A 50 5.58 2.52 -3.43
CA GLY A 50 4.40 2.01 -2.73
C GLY A 50 3.70 3.09 -1.91
N ILE A 51 4.44 3.81 -1.07
CA ILE A 51 3.89 4.90 -0.25
C ILE A 51 3.28 5.99 -1.14
N ALA A 52 3.96 6.38 -2.22
CA ALA A 52 3.47 7.40 -3.15
C ALA A 52 2.19 6.96 -3.88
N LEU A 53 2.14 5.72 -4.38
CA LEU A 53 0.97 5.18 -5.07
C LEU A 53 -0.23 5.05 -4.12
N LEU A 54 -0.02 4.47 -2.94
CA LEU A 54 -1.08 4.33 -1.93
C LEU A 54 -1.62 5.70 -1.50
N GLY A 55 -0.73 6.66 -1.25
CA GLY A 55 -1.11 8.03 -0.90
C GLY A 55 -1.91 8.72 -2.01
N THR A 56 -1.48 8.56 -3.26
CA THR A 56 -2.18 9.12 -4.43
C THR A 56 -3.58 8.54 -4.58
N ILE A 57 -3.73 7.22 -4.45
CA ILE A 57 -5.03 6.57 -4.57
C ILE A 57 -5.94 6.94 -3.40
N GLY A 58 -5.41 7.00 -2.18
CA GLY A 58 -6.15 7.46 -1.01
C GLY A 58 -6.67 8.89 -1.18
N ALA A 59 -5.85 9.79 -1.73
CA ALA A 59 -6.23 11.17 -2.02
C ALA A 59 -7.33 11.25 -3.09
N ILE A 60 -7.21 10.49 -4.18
CA ILE A 60 -8.25 10.42 -5.22
C ILE A 60 -9.56 9.89 -4.64
N ALA A 61 -9.51 8.78 -3.90
CA ALA A 61 -10.70 8.15 -3.32
C ALA A 61 -11.38 9.06 -2.29
N TYR A 62 -10.60 9.80 -1.49
CA TYR A 62 -11.13 10.83 -0.61
C TYR A 62 -11.87 11.90 -1.42
N ARG A 63 -11.22 12.48 -2.44
CA ARG A 63 -11.80 13.55 -3.26
C ARG A 63 -13.06 13.14 -4.01
N THR A 64 -13.16 11.87 -4.46
CA THR A 64 -14.35 11.37 -5.16
C THR A 64 -15.51 11.02 -4.23
N THR A 65 -15.23 10.81 -2.95
CA THR A 65 -16.24 10.34 -1.97
C THR A 65 -16.61 11.40 -0.96
N LEU A 66 -15.88 12.51 -0.91
CA LEU A 66 -16.20 13.65 -0.06
C LEU A 66 -17.51 14.29 -0.52
N THR A 67 -18.47 14.41 0.40
CA THR A 67 -19.71 15.15 0.15
C THR A 67 -19.54 16.55 0.71
N LEU A 68 -19.72 17.56 -0.15
CA LEU A 68 -19.56 18.96 0.22
C LEU A 68 -20.92 19.63 0.51
N PRO A 69 -21.01 20.49 1.53
CA PRO A 69 -22.15 21.38 1.74
C PRO A 69 -22.35 22.34 0.56
N GLU A 70 -23.60 22.64 0.22
CA GLU A 70 -23.94 23.54 -0.89
C GLU A 70 -23.56 25.01 -0.63
N ASP A 71 -23.36 25.39 0.64
CA ASP A 71 -23.07 26.77 1.06
C ASP A 71 -21.58 27.16 1.00
N LEU A 72 -20.69 26.27 0.53
CA LEU A 72 -19.26 26.55 0.45
C LEU A 72 -18.89 27.38 -0.79
N SER A 73 -17.97 28.32 -0.63
CA SER A 73 -17.35 28.99 -1.79
C SER A 73 -16.50 28.02 -2.62
N ASP A 74 -16.24 28.34 -3.89
CA ASP A 74 -15.39 27.52 -4.77
C ASP A 74 -13.98 27.28 -4.17
N THR A 75 -13.43 28.28 -3.49
CA THR A 75 -12.12 28.20 -2.85
C THR A 75 -12.12 27.24 -1.65
N GLU A 76 -13.16 27.30 -0.82
CA GLU A 76 -13.32 26.39 0.33
C GLU A 76 -13.59 24.95 -0.11
N THR A 77 -14.40 24.80 -1.16
CA THR A 77 -14.68 23.52 -1.81
C THR A 77 -13.39 22.86 -2.31
N GLN A 78 -12.52 23.62 -2.96
CA GLN A 78 -11.24 23.12 -3.43
C GLN A 78 -10.30 22.78 -2.27
N ALA A 79 -10.20 23.64 -1.26
CA ALA A 79 -9.37 23.38 -0.08
C ALA A 79 -9.83 22.14 0.71
N ALA A 80 -11.13 21.96 0.90
CA ALA A 80 -11.70 20.79 1.58
C ALA A 80 -11.43 19.48 0.83
N SER A 81 -11.42 19.54 -0.51
CA SER A 81 -11.13 18.40 -1.38
C SER A 81 -9.64 18.04 -1.41
N ASP A 82 -8.75 19.03 -1.27
CA ASP A 82 -7.30 18.83 -1.31
C ASP A 82 -6.76 18.19 -0.01
N SER A 83 -7.40 18.44 1.13
CA SER A 83 -6.96 17.87 2.41
C SER A 83 -8.09 17.72 3.43
N PRO A 84 -8.18 16.56 4.12
CA PRO A 84 -9.08 16.38 5.26
C PRO A 84 -8.84 17.39 6.39
N GLY A 85 -7.59 17.85 6.58
CA GLY A 85 -7.25 18.84 7.59
C GLY A 85 -7.83 20.22 7.26
N ALA A 86 -7.80 20.61 5.98
CA ALA A 86 -8.44 21.84 5.51
C ALA A 86 -9.97 21.73 5.60
N ALA A 87 -10.55 20.57 5.24
CA ALA A 87 -11.98 20.31 5.40
C ALA A 87 -12.44 20.44 6.86
N ALA A 88 -11.68 19.89 7.81
CA ALA A 88 -11.98 20.02 9.24
C ALA A 88 -11.87 21.47 9.75
N SER A 89 -10.90 22.25 9.23
CA SER A 89 -10.77 23.67 9.56
C SER A 89 -11.91 24.53 8.98
N ILE A 90 -12.45 24.15 7.82
CA ILE A 90 -13.63 24.80 7.24
C ILE A 90 -14.85 24.43 8.07
N ALA A 91 -15.00 23.15 8.44
CA ALA A 91 -16.08 22.68 9.31
C ALA A 91 -16.17 23.43 10.65
N ASP A 92 -15.04 23.90 11.19
CA ASP A 92 -15.01 24.70 12.42
C ASP A 92 -15.66 26.08 12.28
N GLN A 93 -15.71 26.60 11.04
CA GLN A 93 -16.27 27.90 10.70
C GLN A 93 -17.75 27.84 10.27
N LEU A 94 -18.32 26.64 10.07
CA LEU A 94 -19.74 26.45 9.76
C LEU A 94 -20.62 26.55 11.02
N ASP A 95 -21.88 26.93 10.79
CA ASP A 95 -22.94 26.86 11.79
C ASP A 95 -23.16 25.42 12.27
N THR A 96 -23.65 25.29 13.51
CA THR A 96 -23.70 24.01 14.23
C THR A 96 -24.59 22.96 13.54
N ALA A 97 -25.55 23.39 12.73
CA ALA A 97 -26.48 22.51 12.01
C ALA A 97 -25.78 21.67 10.92
N ASP A 98 -24.94 22.29 10.10
CA ASP A 98 -24.29 21.63 8.95
C ASP A 98 -22.94 21.02 9.32
N ARG A 99 -22.32 21.54 10.37
CA ARG A 99 -21.03 21.09 10.89
C ARG A 99 -20.99 19.60 11.25
N ALA A 100 -22.03 19.09 11.91
CA ALA A 100 -22.07 17.68 12.31
C ALA A 100 -22.12 16.73 11.10
N GLY A 101 -22.97 17.04 10.12
CA GLY A 101 -23.09 16.25 8.88
C GLY A 101 -21.80 16.27 8.05
N PHE A 102 -21.17 17.43 7.95
CA PHE A 102 -19.92 17.57 7.21
C PHE A 102 -18.75 16.82 7.87
N LEU A 103 -18.62 16.90 9.21
CA LEU A 103 -17.60 16.12 9.93
C LEU A 103 -17.79 14.60 9.80
N THR A 104 -19.04 14.12 9.80
CA THR A 104 -19.33 12.70 9.51
C THR A 104 -18.91 12.34 8.09
N SER A 105 -19.24 13.17 7.09
CA SER A 105 -18.82 12.92 5.71
C SER A 105 -17.30 12.88 5.59
N ILE A 106 -16.56 13.79 6.22
CA ILE A 106 -15.08 13.78 6.18
C ILE A 106 -14.55 12.44 6.73
N GLY A 107 -15.08 11.97 7.86
CA GLY A 107 -14.68 10.72 8.48
C GLY A 107 -14.98 9.48 7.63
N ASP A 108 -16.16 9.44 7.00
CA ASP A 108 -16.57 8.34 6.13
C ASP A 108 -15.73 8.31 4.84
N SER A 109 -15.52 9.46 4.21
CA SER A 109 -14.70 9.58 2.99
C SER A 109 -13.24 9.24 3.27
N MET A 110 -12.69 9.63 4.43
CA MET A 110 -11.36 9.24 4.87
C MET A 110 -11.24 7.73 5.09
N SER A 111 -12.25 7.14 5.74
CA SER A 111 -12.30 5.69 5.98
C SER A 111 -12.40 4.89 4.69
N LEU A 112 -13.21 5.35 3.74
CA LEU A 112 -13.33 4.76 2.40
C LEU A 112 -12.03 4.90 1.59
N GLY A 113 -11.38 6.06 1.64
CA GLY A 113 -10.08 6.28 1.03
C GLY A 113 -9.00 5.35 1.58
N LEU A 114 -9.01 5.12 2.90
CA LEU A 114 -8.06 4.19 3.52
C LEU A 114 -8.37 2.73 3.16
N GLN A 115 -9.65 2.35 3.09
CA GLN A 115 -10.07 1.00 2.69
C GLN A 115 -9.71 0.70 1.23
N SER A 116 -9.89 1.65 0.31
CA SER A 116 -9.54 1.47 -1.09
C SER A 116 -8.03 1.30 -1.27
N ALA A 117 -7.22 2.10 -0.58
CA ALA A 117 -5.76 1.96 -0.57
C ALA A 117 -5.32 0.58 -0.04
N LEU A 118 -5.92 0.09 1.06
CA LEU A 118 -5.64 -1.23 1.62
C LEU A 118 -6.06 -2.37 0.69
N LEU A 119 -7.22 -2.28 0.03
CA LEU A 119 -7.68 -3.29 -0.92
C LEU A 119 -6.74 -3.38 -2.13
N ILE A 120 -6.25 -2.25 -2.63
CA ILE A 120 -5.30 -2.23 -3.75
C ILE A 120 -3.94 -2.78 -3.33
N ALA A 121 -3.46 -2.41 -2.15
CA ALA A 121 -2.24 -2.99 -1.59
C ALA A 121 -2.36 -4.52 -1.47
N ALA A 122 -3.45 -5.02 -0.92
CA ALA A 122 -3.72 -6.45 -0.81
C ALA A 122 -3.79 -7.13 -2.19
N ALA A 123 -4.47 -6.52 -3.17
CA ALA A 123 -4.55 -7.04 -4.53
C ALA A 123 -3.17 -7.13 -5.20
N LEU A 124 -2.33 -6.09 -5.04
CA LEU A 124 -0.96 -6.09 -5.55
C LEU A 124 -0.11 -7.21 -4.90
N THR A 125 -0.22 -7.40 -3.59
CA THR A 125 0.47 -8.50 -2.90
C THR A 125 0.02 -9.86 -3.41
N VAL A 126 -1.29 -10.09 -3.55
CA VAL A 126 -1.82 -11.36 -4.08
C VAL A 126 -1.37 -11.59 -5.52
N ALA A 127 -1.37 -10.55 -6.37
CA ALA A 127 -0.89 -10.64 -7.75
C ALA A 127 0.60 -11.01 -7.82
N LEU A 128 1.44 -10.41 -6.97
CA LEU A 128 2.85 -10.75 -6.88
C LEU A 128 3.09 -12.19 -6.42
N ILE A 129 2.35 -12.65 -5.41
CA ILE A 129 2.42 -14.05 -4.94
C ILE A 129 2.00 -15.01 -6.07
N ALA A 130 0.90 -14.72 -6.76
CA ALA A 130 0.45 -15.54 -7.89
C ALA A 130 1.50 -15.58 -9.01
N LEU A 131 2.11 -14.44 -9.34
CA LEU A 131 3.15 -14.35 -10.36
C LEU A 131 4.41 -15.14 -9.97
N LEU A 132 4.83 -15.08 -8.70
CA LEU A 132 5.90 -15.91 -8.15
C LEU A 132 5.57 -17.40 -8.26
N LEU A 133 4.38 -17.82 -7.83
CA LEU A 133 3.95 -19.22 -7.90
C LEU A 133 3.87 -19.74 -9.34
N LEU A 134 3.40 -18.93 -10.29
CA LEU A 134 3.38 -19.28 -11.72
C LEU A 134 4.79 -19.31 -12.32
N GLY A 135 5.64 -18.34 -11.99
CA GLY A 135 7.02 -18.24 -12.50
C GLY A 135 7.96 -19.34 -11.98
N LEU A 136 7.82 -19.72 -10.70
CA LEU A 136 8.58 -20.79 -10.07
C LEU A 136 8.16 -22.19 -10.55
N ARG A 137 6.90 -22.36 -10.96
CA ARG A 137 6.42 -23.61 -11.61
C ARG A 137 7.14 -23.93 -12.92
N GLY A 138 7.83 -22.96 -13.53
CA GLY A 138 8.64 -23.15 -14.73
C GLY A 138 10.10 -23.58 -14.50
N HIS A 139 10.60 -23.55 -13.26
CA HIS A 139 12.02 -23.77 -12.92
C HIS A 139 12.27 -25.01 -12.04
N THR A 140 11.53 -26.11 -12.24
CA THR A 140 11.95 -27.42 -11.71
C THR A 140 13.17 -27.90 -12.48
N GLU A 141 14.37 -27.53 -12.02
CA GLU A 141 15.61 -28.10 -12.51
C GLU A 141 15.71 -29.59 -12.08
N PRO A 142 16.25 -30.48 -12.94
CA PRO A 142 16.24 -31.93 -12.75
C PRO A 142 17.06 -32.35 -11.51
N PRO A 143 16.77 -33.51 -10.89
CA PRO A 143 17.56 -34.04 -9.79
C PRO A 143 19.03 -34.13 -10.25
N ALA A 144 19.92 -33.46 -9.52
CA ALA A 144 21.35 -33.62 -9.69
C ALA A 144 21.67 -35.09 -9.45
N THR A 145 21.87 -35.81 -10.56
CA THR A 145 22.35 -37.18 -10.60
C THR A 145 23.52 -37.33 -9.65
N GLU A 146 23.36 -38.25 -8.71
CA GLU A 146 24.41 -38.79 -7.87
C GLU A 146 25.62 -39.14 -8.73
N ALA A 147 26.66 -38.30 -8.72
CA ALA A 147 27.99 -38.69 -9.16
C ALA A 147 28.70 -39.35 -7.97
N THR A 148 28.18 -40.50 -7.56
CA THR A 148 28.96 -41.54 -6.88
C THR A 148 29.69 -42.33 -7.96
N GLU A 149 30.97 -42.06 -8.18
CA GLU A 149 31.96 -42.93 -8.84
C GLU A 149 33.31 -42.18 -8.78
N SER A 150 34.46 -42.73 -8.44
CA SER A 150 34.94 -43.99 -7.85
C SER A 150 36.38 -43.72 -7.39
#